data_AF-A0A1M7IVD2-F1
#
_entry.id   AF-A0A1M7IVD2-F1
#
_cell.length_a   1.000
_cell.length_b   1.000
_cell.length_c   1.000
_cell.angle_alpha   90.00
_cell.angle_beta   90.00
_cell.angle_gamma   90.00
#
_symmetry.space_group_name_H-M   'P 1'
#
loop_
_entity.id
_entity.type
_entity.pdbx_description
1 polymer ?
#
loop_
_entity_poly.entity_id
_entity_poly.type
_entity_poly.pdbx_seq_one_letter_code
_entity_poly.pdbx_strand_id
1 'polypeptide(L)'
;MKVNIYYGGRGLIDDPTIYVMNKMIEVLEELRVEVSKYNLYEDKNSITVLPKTLKEANGIILATNLEWWGIGGYMQQFLDSCWLYGDKEHISKLYMMPIVMSKTYGEREAQLSLVKAWEVLGGISGEGLCAYVADHVEFETNPAYKAIIEKKAEALYRSISQKQKGLPSSYSAINRTVLRNTSIELTPQESEQLSVYVSDDTYVKKQKEDIEELASLFKEMLGSDNKEENFIKEIKDSFNPLQGFSGTFEITLSDENKVLVIDIKDENINCYYGSMENADVLIKTTHEIMESIVKGRTTLQKSFMTGELSAKGNFKLLRNFDSVFQF
;
A
#
# COMPACT_ATOMS: atom_id res chain seq x y z
N MET A 1 30.33 -13.67 -23.82
CA MET A 1 29.13 -12.85 -24.11
C MET A 1 28.15 -13.14 -23.01
N LYS A 2 27.50 -12.11 -22.45
CA LYS A 2 26.56 -12.26 -21.34
C LYS A 2 25.16 -11.80 -21.74
N VAL A 3 24.15 -12.60 -21.41
CA VAL A 3 22.74 -12.29 -21.66
C VAL A 3 21.96 -12.38 -20.35
N ASN A 4 21.26 -11.30 -19.99
CA ASN A 4 20.39 -11.30 -18.82
C ASN A 4 18.95 -11.57 -19.24
N ILE A 5 18.25 -12.45 -18.54
CA ILE A 5 16.82 -12.70 -18.74
C ILE A 5 16.07 -12.11 -17.56
N TYR A 6 15.20 -11.13 -17.83
CA TYR A 6 14.29 -10.57 -16.82
C TYR A 6 12.91 -11.16 -17.06
N TYR A 7 12.41 -11.92 -16.09
CA TYR A 7 11.14 -12.62 -16.17
C TYR A 7 10.08 -11.92 -15.33
N GLY A 8 9.07 -11.34 -15.99
CA GLY A 8 7.97 -10.60 -15.39
C GLY A 8 6.71 -11.40 -15.09
N GLY A 9 6.71 -12.71 -15.36
CA GLY A 9 5.61 -13.60 -14.98
C GLY A 9 5.60 -13.91 -13.48
N ARG A 10 4.64 -14.75 -13.05
CA ARG A 10 4.43 -15.09 -11.63
C ARG A 10 5.09 -16.41 -11.19
N GLY A 11 5.75 -17.11 -12.11
CA GLY A 11 6.35 -18.42 -11.82
C GLY A 11 5.33 -19.56 -11.72
N LEU A 12 4.16 -19.42 -12.36
CA LEU A 12 3.17 -20.49 -12.41
C LEU A 12 3.71 -21.67 -13.22
N ILE A 13 3.42 -22.90 -12.77
CA ILE A 13 3.95 -24.14 -13.38
C ILE A 13 3.53 -24.26 -14.84
N ASP A 14 2.32 -23.84 -15.16
CA ASP A 14 1.72 -23.93 -16.47
C ASP A 14 1.99 -22.69 -17.33
N ASP A 15 2.97 -21.85 -16.96
CA ASP A 15 3.34 -20.66 -17.71
C ASP A 15 4.19 -21.01 -18.94
N PRO A 16 3.65 -20.87 -20.17
CA PRO A 16 4.37 -21.21 -21.40
C PRO A 16 5.64 -20.39 -21.62
N THR A 17 5.75 -19.21 -20.99
CA THR A 17 6.95 -18.38 -21.06
C THR A 17 8.15 -19.06 -20.41
N ILE A 18 7.91 -19.85 -19.34
CA ILE A 18 8.98 -20.56 -18.63
C ILE A 18 9.62 -21.61 -19.53
N TYR A 19 8.82 -22.39 -20.25
CA TYR A 19 9.33 -23.35 -21.22
C TYR A 19 10.20 -22.67 -22.28
N VAL A 20 9.69 -21.61 -22.89
CA VAL A 20 10.41 -20.85 -23.91
C VAL A 20 11.73 -20.30 -23.36
N MET A 21 11.71 -19.67 -22.18
CA MET A 21 12.93 -19.14 -21.56
C MET A 21 13.95 -20.24 -21.28
N ASN A 22 13.52 -21.37 -20.71
CA ASN A 22 14.43 -22.48 -20.42
C ASN A 22 15.06 -23.01 -21.71
N LYS A 23 14.28 -23.07 -22.80
CA LYS A 23 14.80 -23.48 -24.10
C LYS A 23 15.77 -22.48 -24.71
N MET A 24 15.51 -21.19 -24.52
CA MET A 24 16.43 -20.12 -24.89
C MET A 24 17.74 -20.20 -24.10
N ILE A 25 17.68 -20.47 -22.79
CA ILE A 25 18.86 -20.67 -21.93
C ILE A 25 19.70 -21.83 -22.45
N GLU A 26 19.10 -23.00 -22.67
CA GLU A 26 19.78 -24.20 -23.18
C GLU A 26 20.59 -23.89 -24.45
N VAL A 27 19.96 -23.28 -25.46
CA VAL A 27 20.62 -22.97 -26.74
C VAL A 27 21.71 -21.91 -26.57
N LEU A 28 21.48 -20.89 -25.75
CA LEU A 28 22.48 -19.84 -25.51
C LEU A 28 23.70 -20.40 -24.76
N GLU A 29 23.49 -21.25 -23.77
CA GLU A 29 24.57 -21.92 -23.03
C GLU A 29 25.38 -22.86 -23.93
N GLU A 30 24.73 -23.61 -24.83
CA GLU A 30 25.39 -24.41 -25.86
C GLU A 30 26.30 -23.56 -26.76
N LEU A 31 25.88 -22.33 -27.07
CA LEU A 31 26.66 -21.34 -27.82
C LEU A 31 27.72 -20.61 -26.97
N ARG A 32 27.97 -21.08 -25.73
CA ARG A 32 28.93 -20.51 -24.76
C ARG A 32 28.60 -19.07 -24.34
N VAL A 33 27.32 -18.75 -24.25
CA VAL A 33 26.83 -17.50 -23.68
C VAL A 33 26.61 -17.69 -22.19
N GLU A 34 27.10 -16.75 -21.38
CA GLU A 34 26.77 -16.70 -19.96
C GLU A 34 25.35 -16.13 -19.82
N VAL A 35 24.43 -16.89 -19.23
CA VAL A 35 23.04 -16.47 -19.05
C VAL A 35 22.74 -16.24 -17.57
N SER A 36 22.20 -15.08 -17.23
CA SER A 36 21.77 -14.75 -15.86
C SER A 36 20.26 -14.50 -15.85
N LYS A 37 19.50 -15.34 -15.13
CA LYS A 37 18.04 -15.22 -15.02
C LYS A 37 17.65 -14.49 -13.74
N TYR A 38 16.79 -13.49 -13.87
CA TYR A 38 16.22 -12.70 -12.80
C TYR A 38 14.69 -12.87 -12.81
N ASN A 39 14.16 -13.53 -11.80
CA ASN A 39 12.72 -13.66 -11.59
C ASN A 39 12.22 -12.41 -10.85
N LEU A 40 11.54 -11.50 -11.55
CA LEU A 40 11.14 -10.23 -10.95
C LEU A 40 10.13 -10.40 -9.80
N TYR A 41 9.41 -11.52 -9.75
CA TYR A 41 8.50 -11.84 -8.65
C TYR A 41 9.22 -12.29 -7.36
N GLU A 42 10.49 -12.71 -7.44
CA GLU A 42 11.32 -13.09 -6.28
C GLU A 42 11.99 -11.84 -5.67
N ASP A 43 12.34 -10.88 -6.53
CA ASP A 43 13.07 -9.65 -6.19
C ASP A 43 12.17 -8.42 -6.00
N LYS A 44 10.95 -8.56 -5.48
CA LYS A 44 9.92 -7.48 -5.50
C LYS A 44 10.38 -6.14 -4.94
N ASN A 45 11.14 -6.15 -3.84
CA ASN A 45 11.63 -4.94 -3.18
C ASN A 45 12.99 -4.49 -3.74
N SER A 46 13.68 -5.37 -4.47
CA SER A 46 15.00 -5.16 -5.08
C SER A 46 14.92 -4.88 -6.58
N ILE A 47 13.74 -4.81 -7.20
CA ILE A 47 13.60 -4.50 -8.65
C ILE A 47 14.31 -3.18 -9.00
N THR A 48 14.27 -2.19 -8.11
CA THR A 48 14.91 -0.88 -8.31
C THR A 48 16.42 -0.95 -8.46
N VAL A 49 17.08 -1.96 -7.87
CA VAL A 49 18.54 -2.15 -7.98
C VAL A 49 18.95 -3.05 -9.14
N LEU A 50 18.02 -3.76 -9.80
CA LEU A 50 18.33 -4.62 -10.94
C LEU A 50 18.94 -3.91 -12.16
N PRO A 51 18.68 -2.62 -12.46
CA PRO A 51 19.35 -1.93 -13.57
C PRO A 51 20.88 -1.99 -13.51
N LYS A 52 21.50 -2.12 -12.33
CA LYS A 52 22.95 -2.29 -12.20
C LYS A 52 23.48 -3.55 -12.89
N THR A 53 22.66 -4.60 -13.00
CA THR A 53 23.07 -5.87 -13.63
C THR A 53 23.19 -5.75 -15.15
N LEU A 54 22.63 -4.68 -15.74
CA LEU A 54 22.76 -4.41 -17.17
C LEU A 54 24.21 -4.09 -17.58
N LYS A 55 25.04 -3.53 -16.68
CA LYS A 55 26.42 -3.12 -16.95
C LYS A 55 27.31 -4.24 -17.50
N GLU A 56 27.07 -5.47 -17.03
CA GLU A 56 27.84 -6.64 -17.45
C GLU A 56 27.25 -7.36 -18.68
N ALA A 57 26.01 -7.03 -19.05
CA ALA A 57 25.30 -7.69 -20.13
C ALA A 57 25.74 -7.15 -21.51
N ASN A 58 25.63 -8.00 -22.53
CA ASN A 58 25.74 -7.62 -23.94
C ASN A 58 24.37 -7.66 -24.65
N GLY A 59 23.45 -8.43 -24.11
CA GLY A 59 22.05 -8.44 -24.52
C GLY A 59 21.15 -8.83 -23.36
N ILE A 60 19.87 -8.60 -23.54
CA ILE A 60 18.85 -8.95 -22.56
C ILE A 60 17.66 -9.63 -23.23
N ILE A 61 16.92 -10.40 -22.45
CA ILE A 61 15.63 -10.96 -22.82
C ILE A 61 14.61 -10.41 -21.82
N LEU A 62 13.58 -9.74 -22.33
CA LEU A 62 12.43 -9.31 -21.54
C LEU A 62 11.32 -10.33 -21.76
N ALA A 63 11.08 -11.19 -20.78
CA ALA A 63 10.12 -12.27 -20.88
C ALA A 63 8.92 -12.01 -19.96
N THR A 64 7.70 -12.06 -20.50
CA THR A 64 6.48 -11.91 -19.70
C THR A 64 5.39 -12.84 -20.18
N ASN A 65 4.55 -13.28 -19.24
CA ASN A 65 3.34 -14.02 -19.51
C ASN A 65 2.14 -13.08 -19.39
N LEU A 66 1.37 -12.95 -20.46
CA LEU A 66 0.16 -12.15 -20.47
C LEU A 66 -0.99 -12.97 -19.88
N GLU A 67 -1.38 -12.58 -18.66
CA GLU A 67 -2.52 -13.18 -17.95
C GLU A 67 -3.80 -12.34 -18.09
N TRP A 68 -3.67 -11.01 -18.18
CA TRP A 68 -4.80 -10.09 -18.32
C TRP A 68 -4.53 -9.00 -19.34
N TRP A 69 -3.63 -8.06 -19.02
CA TRP A 69 -3.39 -6.88 -19.85
C TRP A 69 -1.95 -6.38 -19.74
N GLY A 70 -1.37 -6.03 -20.90
CA GLY A 70 -0.05 -5.42 -20.99
C GLY A 70 1.07 -6.35 -20.53
N ILE A 71 2.19 -5.75 -20.11
CA ILE A 71 3.45 -6.47 -19.86
C ILE A 71 3.60 -6.99 -18.42
N GLY A 72 2.61 -6.72 -17.56
CA GLY A 72 2.64 -7.07 -16.13
C GLY A 72 3.35 -6.04 -15.26
N GLY A 73 2.94 -5.95 -13.99
CA GLY A 73 3.40 -4.92 -13.05
C GLY A 73 4.89 -5.00 -12.71
N TYR A 74 5.43 -6.21 -12.51
CA TYR A 74 6.85 -6.38 -12.21
C TYR A 74 7.74 -5.98 -13.39
N MET A 75 7.35 -6.34 -14.61
CA MET A 75 8.07 -5.93 -15.82
C MET A 75 8.01 -4.41 -16.01
N GLN A 76 6.84 -3.80 -15.78
CA GLN A 76 6.69 -2.35 -15.80
C GLN A 76 7.62 -1.68 -14.78
N GLN A 77 7.61 -2.15 -13.53
CA GLN A 77 8.47 -1.62 -12.46
C GLN A 77 9.97 -1.76 -12.79
N PHE A 78 10.38 -2.85 -13.43
CA PHE A 78 11.75 -3.02 -13.90
C PHE A 78 12.12 -2.02 -14.99
N LEU A 79 11.24 -1.80 -15.97
CA LEU A 79 11.45 -0.81 -17.04
C LEU A 79 11.46 0.63 -16.50
N ASP A 80 10.59 0.95 -15.55
CA ASP A 80 10.58 2.25 -14.84
C ASP A 80 11.88 2.43 -14.04
N SER A 81 12.39 1.37 -13.41
CA SER A 81 13.68 1.38 -12.73
C SER A 81 14.84 1.57 -13.72
N CYS A 82 14.78 0.97 -14.91
CA CYS A 82 15.75 1.24 -15.98
C CYS A 82 15.63 2.68 -16.50
N TRP A 83 14.43 3.25 -16.50
CA TRP A 83 14.19 4.65 -16.86
C TRP A 83 14.87 5.59 -15.88
N LEU A 84 14.65 5.38 -14.58
CA LEU A 84 15.15 6.24 -13.52
C LEU A 84 16.64 6.03 -13.24
N TYR A 85 17.07 4.76 -13.14
CA TYR A 85 18.38 4.40 -12.58
C TYR A 85 19.37 3.81 -13.60
N GLY A 86 18.89 3.42 -14.77
CA GLY A 86 19.70 2.75 -15.78
C GLY A 86 20.68 3.68 -16.49
N ASP A 87 21.91 3.22 -16.66
CA ASP A 87 22.93 3.90 -17.47
C ASP A 87 22.51 3.90 -18.95
N LYS A 88 22.06 5.06 -19.44
CA LYS A 88 21.57 5.24 -20.82
C LYS A 88 22.65 5.01 -21.87
N GLU A 89 23.89 5.34 -21.56
CA GLU A 89 24.99 5.15 -22.50
C GLU A 89 25.23 3.66 -22.72
N HIS A 90 25.20 2.88 -21.64
CA HIS A 90 25.32 1.43 -21.73
C HIS A 90 24.10 0.79 -22.37
N ILE A 91 22.88 1.19 -21.98
CA ILE A 91 21.63 0.70 -22.56
C ILE A 91 21.61 0.90 -24.08
N SER A 92 22.16 2.02 -24.59
CA SER A 92 22.22 2.28 -26.04
C SER A 92 23.00 1.25 -26.86
N LYS A 93 23.82 0.43 -26.19
CA LYS A 93 24.66 -0.62 -26.79
C LYS A 93 24.07 -2.02 -26.58
N LEU A 94 23.00 -2.15 -25.79
CA LEU A 94 22.38 -3.42 -25.43
C LEU A 94 21.30 -3.85 -26.43
N TYR A 95 21.39 -5.11 -26.86
CA TYR A 95 20.35 -5.77 -27.65
C TYR A 95 19.28 -6.35 -26.72
N MET A 96 18.02 -6.23 -27.10
CA MET A 96 16.89 -6.79 -26.35
C MET A 96 16.02 -7.65 -27.24
N MET A 97 15.68 -8.85 -26.77
CA MET A 97 14.67 -9.69 -27.39
C MET A 97 13.43 -9.80 -26.49
N PRO A 98 12.24 -9.40 -26.97
CA PRO A 98 11.01 -9.56 -26.20
C PRO A 98 10.45 -10.97 -26.38
N ILE A 99 10.06 -11.60 -25.28
CA ILE A 99 9.33 -12.88 -25.26
C ILE A 99 8.01 -12.64 -24.56
N VAL A 100 6.91 -12.88 -25.27
CA VAL A 100 5.57 -12.76 -24.71
C VAL A 100 4.76 -14.00 -25.03
N MET A 101 4.41 -14.76 -24.01
CA MET A 101 3.43 -15.84 -24.16
C MET A 101 2.11 -15.43 -23.51
N SER A 102 1.02 -16.06 -23.94
CA SER A 102 -0.28 -15.79 -23.34
C SER A 102 -1.17 -17.02 -23.37
N LYS A 103 -2.11 -17.07 -22.42
CA LYS A 103 -3.30 -17.93 -22.49
C LYS A 103 -4.56 -17.15 -22.85
N THR A 104 -4.39 -15.89 -23.22
CA THR A 104 -5.46 -14.94 -23.55
C THR A 104 -5.01 -14.02 -24.67
N TYR A 105 -5.93 -13.22 -25.19
CA TYR A 105 -5.65 -12.24 -26.24
C TYR A 105 -4.80 -11.07 -25.73
N GLY A 106 -3.86 -10.59 -26.56
CA GLY A 106 -3.16 -9.30 -26.39
C GLY A 106 -1.63 -9.41 -26.38
N GLU A 107 -1.09 -10.58 -26.69
CA GLU A 107 0.33 -10.89 -26.65
C GLU A 107 1.14 -10.01 -27.60
N ARG A 108 0.55 -9.66 -28.75
CA ARG A 108 1.18 -8.80 -29.77
C ARG A 108 1.34 -7.38 -29.28
N GLU A 109 0.31 -6.83 -28.61
CA GLU A 109 0.33 -5.50 -28.00
C GLU A 109 1.32 -5.43 -26.84
N ALA A 110 1.39 -6.48 -26.03
CA ALA A 110 2.38 -6.58 -24.96
C ALA A 110 3.81 -6.66 -25.52
N GLN A 111 4.06 -7.45 -26.58
CA GLN A 111 5.36 -7.50 -27.25
C GLN A 111 5.75 -6.12 -27.79
N LEU A 112 4.83 -5.43 -28.47
CA LEU A 112 5.06 -4.08 -28.97
C LEU A 112 5.37 -3.11 -27.82
N SER A 113 4.72 -3.27 -26.66
CA SER A 113 4.98 -2.44 -25.48
C SER A 113 6.40 -2.62 -24.96
N LEU A 114 6.92 -3.86 -24.89
CA LEU A 114 8.31 -4.13 -24.51
C LEU A 114 9.31 -3.51 -25.50
N VAL A 115 9.06 -3.66 -26.81
CA VAL A 115 9.89 -3.05 -27.86
C VAL A 115 9.95 -1.55 -27.69
N LYS A 116 8.79 -0.90 -27.59
CA LYS A 116 8.69 0.55 -27.43
C LYS A 116 9.39 1.05 -26.17
N ALA A 117 9.17 0.39 -25.04
CA ALA A 117 9.79 0.79 -23.78
C ALA A 117 11.32 0.71 -23.86
N TRP A 118 11.87 -0.36 -24.44
CA TRP A 118 13.31 -0.52 -24.58
C TRP A 118 13.93 0.46 -25.57
N GLU A 119 13.27 0.73 -26.69
CA GLU A 119 13.73 1.74 -27.65
C GLU A 119 13.71 3.14 -27.06
N VAL A 120 12.70 3.49 -26.25
CA VAL A 120 12.65 4.77 -25.52
C VAL A 120 13.78 4.88 -24.49
N LEU A 121 14.18 3.77 -23.86
CA LEU A 121 15.36 3.74 -23.01
C LEU A 121 16.68 3.92 -23.79
N GLY A 122 16.64 3.83 -25.12
CA GLY A 122 17.77 4.02 -26.03
C GLY A 122 18.36 2.71 -26.56
N GLY A 123 17.88 1.55 -26.11
CA GLY A 123 18.45 0.26 -26.48
C GLY A 123 18.03 -0.25 -27.85
N ILE A 124 18.69 -1.33 -28.29
CA ILE A 124 18.50 -1.92 -29.61
C ILE A 124 17.49 -3.06 -29.49
N SER A 125 16.30 -2.92 -30.06
CA SER A 125 15.29 -3.98 -30.10
C SER A 125 15.58 -4.96 -31.23
N GLY A 126 15.43 -6.25 -30.93
CA GLY A 126 15.54 -7.36 -31.88
C GLY A 126 14.20 -8.01 -32.16
N GLU A 127 14.20 -8.96 -33.08
CA GLU A 127 13.00 -9.74 -33.39
C GLU A 127 12.67 -10.68 -32.23
N GLY A 128 11.51 -10.47 -31.60
CA GLY A 128 11.05 -11.27 -30.47
C GLY A 128 10.35 -12.57 -30.83
N LEU A 129 9.80 -13.20 -29.80
CA LEU A 129 8.89 -14.34 -29.89
C LEU A 129 7.58 -14.00 -29.16
N CYS A 130 6.47 -14.30 -29.82
CA CYS A 130 5.15 -13.98 -29.31
C CYS A 130 4.14 -15.04 -29.74
N ALA A 131 3.43 -15.65 -28.79
CA ALA A 131 2.47 -16.70 -29.10
C ALA A 131 1.35 -16.83 -28.05
N TYR A 132 0.16 -17.14 -28.54
CA TYR A 132 -0.95 -17.64 -27.75
C TYR A 132 -0.81 -19.17 -27.62
N VAL A 133 -0.92 -19.67 -26.38
CA VAL A 133 -0.78 -21.09 -26.04
C VAL A 133 -2.06 -21.56 -25.37
N ALA A 134 -2.88 -22.29 -26.13
CA ALA A 134 -4.11 -22.90 -25.62
C ALA A 134 -3.83 -24.14 -24.76
N ASP A 135 -2.92 -25.00 -25.23
CA ASP A 135 -2.52 -26.24 -24.55
C ASP A 135 -1.00 -26.24 -24.34
N HIS A 136 -0.59 -26.24 -23.06
CA HIS A 136 0.83 -26.24 -22.70
C HIS A 136 1.54 -27.54 -23.12
N VAL A 137 0.87 -28.70 -23.03
CA VAL A 137 1.51 -30.00 -23.32
C VAL A 137 1.81 -30.10 -24.81
N GLU A 138 0.84 -29.75 -25.64
CA GLU A 138 1.03 -29.71 -27.09
C GLU A 138 2.16 -28.74 -27.46
N PHE A 139 2.15 -27.55 -26.85
CA PHE A 139 3.16 -26.53 -27.14
C PHE A 139 4.59 -26.99 -26.81
N GLU A 140 4.78 -27.64 -25.65
CA GLU A 140 6.10 -28.08 -25.19
C GLU A 140 6.62 -29.32 -25.93
N THR A 141 5.72 -30.19 -26.38
CA THR A 141 6.07 -31.45 -27.07
C THR A 141 6.17 -31.30 -28.58
N ASN A 142 5.71 -30.19 -29.16
CA ASN A 142 5.74 -29.99 -30.60
C ASN A 142 7.15 -29.64 -31.12
N PRO A 143 7.76 -30.49 -31.97
CA PRO A 143 9.12 -30.27 -32.44
C PRO A 143 9.25 -29.04 -33.36
N ALA A 144 8.18 -28.62 -34.05
CA ALA A 144 8.20 -27.45 -34.90
C ALA A 144 8.29 -26.15 -34.09
N TYR A 145 7.55 -26.06 -32.98
CA TYR A 145 7.63 -24.89 -32.09
C TYR A 145 8.98 -24.81 -31.40
N LYS A 146 9.50 -25.96 -30.94
CA LYS A 146 10.88 -26.05 -30.44
C LYS A 146 11.90 -25.48 -31.43
N ALA A 147 11.85 -25.89 -32.70
CA ALA A 147 12.77 -25.40 -33.73
C ALA A 147 12.64 -23.88 -33.98
N ILE A 148 11.45 -23.31 -33.84
CA ILE A 148 11.24 -21.86 -33.93
C ILE A 148 11.93 -21.14 -32.78
N ILE A 149 11.81 -21.64 -31.55
CA ILE A 149 12.46 -21.06 -30.36
C ILE A 149 13.98 -21.12 -30.49
N GLU A 150 14.52 -22.28 -30.91
CA GLU A 150 15.96 -22.47 -31.12
C GLU A 150 16.52 -21.47 -32.16
N LYS A 151 15.82 -21.32 -33.29
CA LYS A 151 16.20 -20.35 -34.33
C LYS A 151 16.18 -18.90 -33.83
N LYS A 152 15.27 -18.56 -32.91
CA LYS A 152 15.22 -17.23 -32.28
C LYS A 152 16.38 -16.99 -31.31
N ALA A 153 16.78 -18.01 -30.54
CA ALA A 153 17.99 -17.95 -29.71
C ALA A 153 19.25 -17.71 -30.54
N GLU A 154 19.42 -18.44 -31.64
CA GLU A 154 20.54 -18.24 -32.57
C GLU A 154 20.51 -16.84 -33.20
N ALA A 155 19.32 -16.35 -33.57
CA ALA A 155 19.17 -15.01 -34.13
C ALA A 155 19.60 -13.91 -33.14
N LEU A 156 19.24 -14.04 -31.85
CA LEU A 156 19.69 -13.16 -30.79
C LEU A 156 21.22 -13.21 -30.64
N TYR A 157 21.79 -14.41 -30.54
CA TYR A 157 23.23 -14.62 -30.45
C TYR A 157 23.97 -13.93 -31.61
N ARG A 158 23.49 -14.14 -32.84
CA ARG A 158 24.07 -13.55 -34.04
C ARG A 158 23.98 -12.03 -34.03
N SER A 159 22.85 -11.48 -33.63
CA SER A 159 22.63 -10.02 -33.56
C SER A 159 23.64 -9.35 -32.63
N ILE A 160 23.87 -9.94 -31.45
CA ILE A 160 24.83 -9.42 -30.46
C ILE A 160 26.27 -9.61 -30.95
N SER A 161 26.64 -10.83 -31.36
CA SER A 161 28.02 -11.17 -31.74
C SER A 161 28.51 -10.39 -32.97
N GLN A 162 27.63 -10.18 -33.95
CA GLN A 162 27.95 -9.43 -35.16
C GLN A 162 27.73 -7.91 -35.02
N LYS A 163 27.24 -7.45 -33.86
CA LYS A 163 26.87 -6.06 -33.60
C LYS A 163 25.95 -5.51 -34.71
N GLN A 164 24.92 -6.29 -35.04
CA GLN A 164 24.04 -6.00 -36.16
C GLN A 164 23.35 -4.65 -35.98
N LYS A 165 23.50 -3.75 -36.95
CA LYS A 165 22.88 -2.42 -36.88
C LYS A 165 21.41 -2.49 -37.29
N GLY A 166 20.56 -1.83 -36.51
CA GLY A 166 19.18 -1.55 -36.89
C GLY A 166 19.08 -0.44 -37.93
N LEU A 167 17.95 -0.40 -38.63
CA LEU A 167 17.58 0.75 -39.46
C LEU A 167 17.13 1.92 -38.57
N PRO A 168 17.28 3.18 -39.02
CA PRO A 168 16.80 4.33 -38.27
C PRO A 168 15.26 4.27 -38.15
N SER A 169 14.74 4.54 -36.95
CA SER A 169 13.30 4.58 -36.67
C SER A 169 12.87 5.95 -36.13
N SER A 170 11.57 6.21 -36.14
CA SER A 170 10.99 7.41 -35.52
C SER A 170 11.34 7.53 -34.03
N TYR A 171 11.49 6.40 -33.33
CA TYR A 171 11.96 6.36 -31.94
C TYR A 171 13.39 6.89 -31.78
N SER A 172 14.30 6.53 -32.71
CA SER A 172 15.67 7.04 -32.70
C SER A 172 15.75 8.57 -32.80
N ALA A 173 14.76 9.20 -33.46
CA ALA A 173 14.67 10.66 -33.59
C ALA A 173 14.13 11.34 -32.31
N ILE A 174 13.19 10.70 -31.61
CA ILE A 174 12.60 11.19 -30.36
C ILE A 174 13.65 11.23 -29.24
N ASN A 175 14.45 10.17 -29.08
CA ASN A 175 15.48 10.10 -28.04
C ASN A 175 16.50 11.26 -28.11
N ARG A 176 16.87 11.72 -29.32
CA ARG A 176 17.79 12.86 -29.49
C ARG A 176 17.22 14.20 -29.00
N THR A 177 15.89 14.33 -28.98
CA THR A 177 15.21 15.60 -28.74
C THR A 177 14.67 15.69 -27.30
N VAL A 178 14.12 14.61 -26.76
CA VAL A 178 13.46 14.60 -25.45
C VAL A 178 14.43 14.44 -24.28
N LEU A 179 15.48 13.61 -24.41
CA LEU A 179 16.47 13.39 -23.34
C LEU A 179 17.28 14.67 -23.00
N ARG A 180 17.36 15.65 -23.89
CA ARG A 180 18.08 16.91 -23.66
C ARG A 180 17.38 17.88 -22.71
N ASN A 181 16.07 17.72 -22.46
CA ASN A 181 15.28 18.82 -21.88
C ASN A 181 14.75 18.59 -20.45
N THR A 182 14.93 17.41 -19.82
CA THR A 182 14.18 17.11 -18.57
C THR A 182 14.85 16.21 -17.53
N SER A 183 16.16 15.94 -17.60
CA SER A 183 16.84 15.11 -16.58
C SER A 183 17.74 15.92 -15.66
N ILE A 184 17.59 15.71 -14.35
CA ILE A 184 18.71 15.90 -13.42
C ILE A 184 19.81 14.96 -13.90
N GLU A 185 20.93 15.49 -14.36
CA GLU A 185 22.07 14.69 -14.82
C GLU A 185 22.77 14.05 -13.61
N LEU A 186 22.19 12.97 -13.09
CA LEU A 186 22.88 12.11 -12.14
C LEU A 186 23.94 11.31 -12.88
N THR A 187 25.14 11.24 -12.31
CA THR A 187 26.16 10.30 -12.75
C THR A 187 25.65 8.87 -12.56
N PRO A 188 26.16 7.88 -13.33
CA PRO A 188 25.80 6.48 -13.14
C PRO A 188 26.01 5.96 -11.71
N GLN A 189 26.96 6.56 -10.97
CA GLN A 189 27.25 6.22 -9.58
C GLN A 189 26.18 6.79 -8.62
N GLU A 190 25.78 8.05 -8.78
CA GLU A 190 24.72 8.67 -7.98
C GLU A 190 23.37 7.98 -8.22
N SER A 191 23.11 7.60 -9.46
CA SER A 191 21.93 6.86 -9.86
C SER A 191 21.83 5.49 -9.17
N GLU A 192 22.94 4.75 -9.10
CA GLU A 192 22.99 3.47 -8.38
C GLU A 192 22.81 3.64 -6.88
N GLN A 193 23.47 4.62 -6.27
CA GLN A 193 23.28 4.92 -4.84
C GLN A 193 21.83 5.26 -4.52
N LEU A 194 21.19 6.07 -5.38
CA LEU A 194 19.78 6.40 -5.25
C LEU A 194 18.89 5.16 -5.37
N SER A 195 19.19 4.26 -6.30
CA SER A 195 18.43 3.01 -6.47
C SER A 195 18.48 2.12 -5.21
N VAL A 196 19.65 2.06 -4.55
CA VAL A 196 19.83 1.32 -3.30
C VAL A 196 19.07 1.99 -2.17
N TYR A 197 19.17 3.31 -2.06
CA TYR A 197 18.45 4.08 -1.03
C TYR A 197 16.93 3.92 -1.15
N VAL A 198 16.38 3.97 -2.36
CA VAL A 198 14.93 3.78 -2.61
C VAL A 198 14.51 2.32 -2.38
N SER A 199 15.40 1.34 -2.59
CA SER A 199 15.13 -0.07 -2.28
C SER A 199 15.12 -0.37 -0.77
N ASP A 200 15.68 0.52 0.05
CA ASP A 200 15.86 0.29 1.47
C ASP A 200 14.56 0.61 2.25
N ASP A 201 13.74 -0.42 2.44
CA ASP A 201 12.50 -0.38 3.23
C ASP A 201 12.70 0.07 4.68
N THR A 202 13.94 0.22 5.18
CA THR A 202 14.20 0.71 6.55
C THR A 202 13.55 2.05 6.82
N TYR A 203 13.45 2.95 5.83
CA TYR A 203 12.78 4.24 6.01
C TYR A 203 11.26 4.10 6.19
N VAL A 204 10.63 3.18 5.45
CA VAL A 204 9.18 2.91 5.55
C VAL A 204 8.85 2.10 6.80
N LYS A 205 9.72 1.16 7.18
CA LYS A 205 9.61 0.42 8.45
C LYS A 205 9.76 1.35 9.64
N LYS A 206 10.77 2.24 9.61
CA LYS A 206 10.97 3.24 10.66
C LYS A 206 9.79 4.21 10.75
N GLN A 207 9.22 4.68 9.63
CA GLN A 207 7.98 5.47 9.69
C GLN A 207 6.79 4.71 10.26
N LYS A 208 6.64 3.41 9.97
CA LYS A 208 5.56 2.60 10.53
C LYS A 208 5.75 2.34 12.03
N GLU A 209 6.98 2.04 12.44
CA GLU A 209 7.37 1.91 13.84
C GLU A 209 7.18 3.23 14.57
N ASP A 210 7.63 4.35 14.00
CA ASP A 210 7.43 5.70 14.55
C ASP A 210 5.93 6.06 14.62
N ILE A 211 5.10 5.66 13.65
CA ILE A 211 3.64 5.86 13.69
C ILE A 211 3.00 4.97 14.77
N GLU A 212 3.43 3.73 14.93
CA GLU A 212 2.95 2.85 16.01
C GLU A 212 3.40 3.32 17.39
N GLU A 213 4.61 3.86 17.50
CA GLU A 213 5.17 4.43 18.73
C GLU A 213 4.47 5.75 19.07
N LEU A 214 4.23 6.63 18.09
CA LEU A 214 3.40 7.82 18.25
C LEU A 214 1.96 7.46 18.61
N ALA A 215 1.36 6.45 17.96
CA ALA A 215 0.00 6.00 18.28
C ALA A 215 -0.08 5.41 19.69
N SER A 216 0.95 4.67 20.13
CA SER A 216 1.06 4.13 21.49
C SER A 216 1.28 5.25 22.51
N LEU A 217 2.13 6.22 22.21
CA LEU A 217 2.36 7.42 23.02
C LEU A 217 1.09 8.28 23.12
N PHE A 218 0.35 8.46 22.03
CA PHE A 218 -0.95 9.14 22.04
C PHE A 218 -1.99 8.34 22.82
N LYS A 219 -1.96 7.01 22.76
CA LYS A 219 -2.87 6.14 23.54
C LYS A 219 -2.52 6.13 25.03
N GLU A 220 -1.23 6.24 25.38
CA GLU A 220 -0.76 6.43 26.76
C GLU A 220 -1.10 7.83 27.27
N MET A 221 -0.87 8.89 26.48
CA MET A 221 -1.24 10.26 26.83
C MET A 221 -2.77 10.44 26.93
N LEU A 222 -3.55 9.77 26.09
CA LEU A 222 -5.02 9.69 26.19
C LEU A 222 -5.49 8.75 27.31
N GLY A 223 -4.61 7.88 27.81
CA GLY A 223 -4.84 6.97 28.93
C GLY A 223 -4.55 7.59 30.30
N SER A 224 -4.02 8.81 30.33
CA SER A 224 -3.71 9.57 31.55
C SER A 224 -4.52 10.86 31.70
N ASP A 225 -5.71 10.94 31.09
CA ASP A 225 -6.72 11.90 31.52
C ASP A 225 -7.61 11.22 32.57
N ASN A 226 -7.55 11.73 33.80
CA ASN A 226 -8.45 11.40 34.90
C ASN A 226 -9.92 11.68 34.50
N LYS A 227 -10.53 10.76 33.74
CA LYS A 227 -11.96 10.81 33.39
C LYS A 227 -12.88 10.70 34.61
N GLU A 228 -12.35 10.33 35.77
CA GLU A 228 -13.13 10.18 36.99
C GLU A 228 -13.58 11.53 37.58
N GLU A 229 -12.91 12.65 37.34
CA GLU A 229 -13.25 13.94 37.98
C GLU A 229 -14.11 14.90 37.12
N ASN A 230 -14.36 14.63 35.84
CA ASN A 230 -15.01 15.60 34.94
C ASN A 230 -16.48 15.89 35.30
N PHE A 231 -17.31 14.88 35.56
CA PHE A 231 -18.74 15.14 35.84
C PHE A 231 -18.98 15.87 37.15
N ILE A 232 -18.21 15.58 38.21
CA ILE A 232 -18.36 16.28 39.50
C ILE A 232 -18.09 17.77 39.32
N LYS A 233 -17.05 18.11 38.57
CA LYS A 233 -16.66 19.50 38.32
C LYS A 233 -17.72 20.22 37.50
N GLU A 234 -18.14 19.64 36.38
CA GLU A 234 -19.14 20.23 35.50
C GLU A 234 -20.51 20.40 36.19
N ILE A 235 -20.93 19.46 37.04
CA ILE A 235 -22.17 19.56 37.84
C ILE A 235 -22.08 20.66 38.89
N LYS A 236 -20.91 20.83 39.53
CA LYS A 236 -20.68 21.92 40.49
C LYS A 236 -20.65 23.29 39.81
N ASP A 237 -20.04 23.38 38.63
CA ASP A 237 -19.91 24.63 37.87
C ASP A 237 -21.26 25.11 37.30
N SER A 238 -22.18 24.20 36.97
CA SER A 238 -23.51 24.50 36.42
C SER A 238 -24.64 24.58 37.46
N PHE A 239 -24.32 24.51 38.76
CA PHE A 239 -25.30 24.56 39.85
C PHE A 239 -25.77 26.00 40.11
N ASN A 240 -27.07 26.26 39.91
CA ASN A 240 -27.73 27.51 40.26
C ASN A 240 -28.71 27.26 41.42
N PRO A 241 -28.44 27.79 42.62
CA PRO A 241 -29.26 27.51 43.80
C PRO A 241 -30.67 28.09 43.65
N LEU A 242 -31.67 27.28 44.00
CA LEU A 242 -33.08 27.67 43.98
C LEU A 242 -33.58 27.70 45.43
N GLN A 243 -34.03 28.87 45.88
CA GLN A 243 -34.33 29.11 47.30
C GLN A 243 -35.41 28.13 47.82
N GLY A 244 -35.08 27.36 48.86
CA GLY A 244 -35.95 26.32 49.43
C GLY A 244 -35.95 24.98 48.69
N PHE A 245 -34.99 24.73 47.80
CA PHE A 245 -34.79 23.44 47.14
C PHE A 245 -33.78 22.59 47.93
N SER A 246 -34.22 21.43 48.41
CA SER A 246 -33.36 20.40 48.99
C SER A 246 -33.77 19.04 48.42
N GLY A 247 -32.79 18.23 48.05
CA GLY A 247 -33.04 16.93 47.45
C GLY A 247 -31.77 16.19 47.10
N THR A 248 -31.85 14.86 47.13
CA THR A 248 -30.71 13.98 46.86
C THR A 248 -30.95 13.13 45.62
N PHE A 249 -29.99 13.11 44.71
CA PHE A 249 -30.00 12.31 43.49
C PHE A 249 -28.87 11.30 43.52
N GLU A 250 -29.18 10.05 43.21
CA GLU A 250 -28.21 9.00 42.98
C GLU A 250 -28.31 8.53 41.54
N ILE A 251 -27.22 8.68 40.79
CA ILE A 251 -27.14 8.39 39.35
C ILE A 251 -26.20 7.21 39.15
N THR A 252 -26.75 6.07 38.75
CA THR A 252 -25.99 4.88 38.37
C THR A 252 -25.64 4.90 36.89
N LEU A 253 -24.35 4.89 36.58
CA LEU A 253 -23.80 4.69 35.24
C LEU A 253 -23.66 3.18 34.99
N SER A 254 -24.54 2.63 34.16
CA SER A 254 -24.72 1.18 34.00
C SER A 254 -23.57 0.49 33.25
N ASP A 255 -22.88 1.25 32.41
CA ASP A 255 -21.76 0.86 31.56
C ASP A 255 -20.41 0.89 32.29
N GLU A 256 -20.25 1.78 33.26
CA GLU A 256 -19.02 1.90 34.05
C GLU A 256 -19.13 1.34 35.48
N ASN A 257 -20.33 0.85 35.85
CA ASN A 257 -20.67 0.36 37.20
C ASN A 257 -20.29 1.36 38.32
N LYS A 258 -20.46 2.65 38.02
CA LYS A 258 -20.18 3.78 38.92
C LYS A 258 -21.48 4.42 39.37
N VAL A 259 -21.47 4.97 40.58
CA VAL A 259 -22.62 5.65 41.17
C VAL A 259 -22.18 7.05 41.58
N LEU A 260 -22.88 8.05 41.05
CA LEU A 260 -22.66 9.46 41.31
C LEU A 260 -23.78 9.97 42.21
N VAL A 261 -23.42 10.58 43.34
CA VAL A 261 -24.38 11.13 44.30
C VAL A 261 -24.30 12.64 44.27
N ILE A 262 -25.46 13.30 44.24
CA ILE A 262 -25.65 14.75 44.27
C ILE A 262 -26.59 15.07 45.42
N ASP A 263 -26.05 15.64 46.51
CA ASP A 263 -26.80 16.10 47.68
C ASP A 263 -26.91 17.63 47.64
N ILE A 264 -28.12 18.15 47.53
CA ILE A 264 -28.41 19.59 47.51
C ILE A 264 -29.13 19.98 48.79
N LYS A 265 -28.57 20.95 49.51
CA LYS A 265 -29.14 21.57 50.72
C LYS A 265 -29.13 23.07 50.57
N ASP A 266 -30.26 23.62 50.13
CA ASP A 266 -30.47 25.04 49.84
C ASP A 266 -29.43 25.59 48.86
N GLU A 267 -28.46 26.38 49.35
CA GLU A 267 -27.41 27.00 48.54
C GLU A 267 -26.15 26.13 48.38
N ASN A 268 -26.08 24.98 49.06
CA ASN A 268 -24.91 24.10 49.04
C ASN A 268 -25.15 22.83 48.22
N ILE A 269 -24.18 22.49 47.39
CA ILE A 269 -24.13 21.24 46.63
C ILE A 269 -22.92 20.40 47.07
N ASN A 270 -23.17 19.12 47.35
CA ASN A 270 -22.13 18.12 47.52
C ASN A 270 -22.27 17.03 46.46
N CYS A 271 -21.20 16.77 45.71
CA CYS A 271 -21.21 15.80 44.62
C CYS A 271 -19.97 14.92 44.71
N TYR A 272 -20.18 13.60 44.72
CA TYR A 272 -19.13 12.58 44.89
C TYR A 272 -19.55 11.24 44.28
N TYR A 273 -18.57 10.38 43.97
CA TYR A 273 -18.84 9.00 43.58
C TYR A 273 -18.94 8.09 44.82
N GLY A 274 -19.99 7.29 44.90
CA GLY A 274 -20.29 6.41 46.02
C GLY A 274 -21.75 5.98 46.01
N SER A 275 -22.20 5.26 47.04
CA SER A 275 -23.60 4.85 47.21
C SER A 275 -24.26 5.61 48.35
N MET A 276 -25.53 5.98 48.23
CA MET A 276 -26.31 6.55 49.32
C MET A 276 -27.56 5.72 49.58
N GLU A 277 -27.71 5.22 50.81
CA GLU A 277 -28.79 4.27 51.14
C GLU A 277 -30.21 4.88 51.13
N ASN A 278 -30.37 6.19 51.00
CA ASN A 278 -31.68 6.88 51.01
C ASN A 278 -31.72 8.12 50.07
N ALA A 279 -31.43 7.95 48.78
CA ALA A 279 -31.61 9.04 47.81
C ALA A 279 -33.09 9.31 47.49
N ASP A 280 -33.49 10.58 47.35
CA ASP A 280 -34.86 10.97 47.01
C ASP A 280 -35.24 10.59 45.57
N VAL A 281 -34.24 10.53 44.69
CA VAL A 281 -34.37 10.16 43.27
C VAL A 281 -33.22 9.24 42.87
N LEU A 282 -33.56 8.06 42.38
CA LEU A 282 -32.64 7.07 41.82
C LEU A 282 -32.72 7.13 40.30
N ILE A 283 -31.61 7.37 39.63
CA ILE A 283 -31.50 7.51 38.19
C ILE A 283 -30.52 6.44 37.68
N LYS A 284 -30.88 5.77 36.60
CA LYS A 284 -30.01 4.82 35.92
C LYS A 284 -29.88 5.19 34.46
N THR A 285 -28.64 5.42 34.04
CA THR A 285 -28.27 5.92 32.70
C THR A 285 -26.95 5.29 32.25
N THR A 286 -26.43 5.72 31.10
CA THR A 286 -25.10 5.38 30.55
C THR A 286 -24.19 6.61 30.55
N HIS A 287 -22.87 6.40 30.47
CA HIS A 287 -21.88 7.47 30.40
C HIS A 287 -22.17 8.44 29.24
N GLU A 288 -22.51 7.92 28.06
CA GLU A 288 -22.80 8.71 26.86
C GLU A 288 -24.00 9.67 27.03
N ILE A 289 -25.06 9.21 27.71
CA ILE A 289 -26.24 10.02 27.98
C ILE A 289 -25.94 11.06 29.06
N MET A 290 -25.22 10.68 30.12
CA MET A 290 -24.80 11.61 31.17
C MET A 290 -23.92 12.72 30.58
N GLU A 291 -22.95 12.37 29.73
CA GLU A 291 -22.09 13.33 29.04
C GLU A 291 -22.91 14.26 28.12
N SER A 292 -23.96 13.74 27.48
CA SER A 292 -24.87 14.55 26.66
C SER A 292 -25.72 15.52 27.49
N ILE A 293 -26.08 15.15 28.72
CA ILE A 293 -26.81 16.03 29.66
C ILE A 293 -25.89 17.15 30.15
N VAL A 294 -24.68 16.80 30.62
CA VAL A 294 -23.74 17.78 31.19
C VAL A 294 -23.17 18.74 30.14
N LYS A 295 -23.15 18.35 28.86
CA LYS A 295 -22.80 19.22 27.73
C LYS A 295 -23.99 20.01 27.15
N GLY A 296 -25.16 19.97 27.79
CA GLY A 296 -26.36 20.71 27.37
C GLY A 296 -26.99 20.24 26.05
N ARG A 297 -26.60 19.07 25.51
CA ARG A 297 -27.16 18.53 24.25
C ARG A 297 -28.56 17.94 24.43
N THR A 298 -28.85 17.48 25.64
CA THR A 298 -30.16 17.00 26.08
C THR A 298 -30.38 17.40 27.53
N THR A 299 -31.61 17.29 28.03
CA THR A 299 -31.91 17.54 29.45
C THR A 299 -32.26 16.24 30.15
N LEU A 300 -32.16 16.22 31.47
CA LEU A 300 -32.45 15.02 32.25
C LEU A 300 -33.94 14.65 32.15
N GLN A 301 -34.84 15.64 32.13
CA GLN A 301 -36.27 15.42 31.91
C GLN A 301 -36.55 14.88 30.51
N LYS A 302 -35.93 15.45 29.47
CA LYS A 302 -36.14 15.01 28.07
C LYS A 302 -35.69 13.57 27.90
N SER A 303 -34.52 13.22 28.41
CA SER A 303 -33.93 11.88 28.32
C SER A 303 -34.76 10.84 29.12
N PHE A 304 -35.42 11.25 30.20
CA PHE A 304 -36.38 10.40 30.90
C PHE A 304 -37.67 10.19 30.08
N MET A 305 -38.19 11.25 29.45
CA MET A 305 -39.42 11.18 28.65
C MET A 305 -39.25 10.38 27.35
N THR A 306 -38.04 10.37 26.76
CA THR A 306 -37.71 9.59 25.56
C THR A 306 -37.39 8.12 25.88
N GLY A 307 -37.26 7.77 27.16
CA GLY A 307 -36.94 6.42 27.62
C GLY A 307 -35.45 6.06 27.55
N GLU A 308 -34.58 7.04 27.29
CA GLU A 308 -33.12 6.86 27.21
C GLU A 308 -32.49 6.65 28.60
N LEU A 309 -33.09 7.23 29.64
CA LEU A 309 -32.74 6.96 31.04
C LEU A 309 -33.96 6.56 31.87
N SER A 310 -33.72 5.87 32.98
CA SER A 310 -34.77 5.45 33.91
C SER A 310 -34.61 6.14 35.26
N ALA A 311 -35.72 6.57 35.86
CA ALA A 311 -35.72 7.24 37.15
C ALA A 311 -36.83 6.69 38.07
N LYS A 312 -36.57 6.62 39.37
CA LYS A 312 -37.50 6.21 40.44
C LYS A 312 -37.38 7.16 41.62
N GLY A 313 -38.48 7.43 42.31
CA GLY A 313 -38.49 8.30 43.50
C GLY A 313 -39.35 9.56 43.30
N ASN A 314 -38.91 10.69 43.83
CA ASN A 314 -39.67 11.93 43.83
C ASN A 314 -39.62 12.65 42.47
N PHE A 315 -40.63 12.43 41.63
CA PHE A 315 -40.74 13.05 40.29
C PHE A 315 -40.81 14.58 40.30
N LYS A 316 -41.20 15.21 41.42
CA LYS A 316 -41.17 16.68 41.53
C LYS A 316 -39.73 17.20 41.61
N LEU A 317 -38.85 16.48 42.30
CA LEU A 317 -37.42 16.78 42.35
C LEU A 317 -36.75 16.49 41.00
N LEU A 318 -37.10 15.38 40.34
CA LEU A 318 -36.63 15.04 39.00
C LEU A 318 -36.93 16.16 37.98
N ARG A 319 -38.14 16.71 38.00
CA ARG A 319 -38.55 17.80 37.07
C ARG A 319 -37.81 19.12 37.34
N ASN A 320 -37.42 19.36 38.59
CA ASN A 320 -36.69 20.56 38.98
C ASN A 320 -35.17 20.43 38.77
N PHE A 321 -34.66 19.23 38.46
CA PHE A 321 -33.23 18.99 38.21
C PHE A 321 -32.69 19.92 37.11
N ASP A 322 -33.36 19.97 35.96
CA ASP A 322 -32.98 20.83 34.83
C ASP A 322 -33.17 22.34 35.12
N SER A 323 -33.87 22.71 36.20
CA SER A 323 -34.00 24.10 36.64
C SER A 323 -32.87 24.54 37.58
N VAL A 324 -32.30 23.59 38.32
CA VAL A 324 -31.20 23.78 39.28
C VAL A 324 -29.85 23.63 38.60
N PHE A 325 -29.75 22.77 37.58
CA PHE A 325 -28.55 22.60 36.79
C PHE A 325 -28.75 23.16 35.38
N GLN A 326 -28.10 24.28 35.09
CA GLN A 326 -28.12 24.90 33.77
C GLN A 326 -26.81 24.56 33.05
N PHE A 327 -26.84 23.42 32.34
CA PHE A 327 -25.73 22.91 31.54
C PHE A 327 -25.67 23.54 30.14
#